data_AF-A0A0B6ZNH3-F1
#
_entry.id   AF-A0A0B6ZNH3-F1
#
_cell.length_a   1.000
_cell.length_b   1.000
_cell.length_c   1.000
_cell.angle_alpha   90.00
_cell.angle_beta   90.00
_cell.angle_gamma   90.00
#
_symmetry.space_group_name_H-M   'P 1'
#
loop_
_entity.id
_entity.type
_entity.pdbx_description
1 polymer ?
#
loop_
_entity_poly.entity_id
_entity_poly.type
_entity_poly.pdbx_seq_one_letter_code
_entity_poly.pdbx_strand_id
1 'polypeptide(L)'
;ARLTTKRLIMTNIKVYLSQLLLLLLCSAAIIKCHPQCLDFRAPFRPHKNLTFCSTYSELGCCAAKDDNKIRKEYMYIRSQTDENSWNSCQSYIKDILCQKCSPYAAHIYDAEGTSKAREFPGLCMGYCTDFYDKCKDLVPLLDPGLTVTNFSKEKDGFCKHVALTDVLYCYPDLLTSLLLLRNLTYVQSPNATVGCLCLKKIRDDLANPLWARHAGDGSGRLFVAEQKGRILIYNTRTKKWRKNYFLDFSKKAKVSNYIGDERGFLGTAFHPKYSVNGRFFVYYSTNRKPGDILPPELRDFGLTFTSKIVISEVRVSKSNPNKADPNYERVLLEVLQPYDNHNGGELMFGLDGYLYAFIGDGGGAGDPMRAGQNKSLLHGKVIRVDVDSDTTKPYTIPVDNPFV
;
A
#
# COMPACT_ATOMS: atom_id res chain seq x y z
N ALA A 1 -30.91 16.73 50.82
CA ALA A 1 -31.49 15.70 49.92
C ALA A 1 -32.01 16.26 48.58
N ARG A 2 -32.75 17.39 48.52
CA ARG A 2 -33.32 17.91 47.24
C ARG A 2 -32.35 18.62 46.28
N LEU A 3 -31.22 19.13 46.76
CA LEU A 3 -30.22 19.84 45.94
C LEU A 3 -29.29 18.90 45.15
N THR A 4 -29.06 17.69 45.63
CA THR A 4 -28.23 16.67 44.98
C THR A 4 -28.94 15.99 43.81
N THR A 5 -30.26 15.83 43.87
CA THR A 5 -31.06 15.21 42.81
C THR A 5 -31.16 16.08 41.55
N LYS A 6 -31.31 17.41 41.71
CA LYS A 6 -31.32 18.34 40.56
C LYS A 6 -29.98 18.39 39.82
N ARG A 7 -28.86 18.31 40.55
CA ARG A 7 -27.51 18.26 39.94
C ARG A 7 -27.32 16.99 39.13
N LEU A 8 -27.72 15.82 39.65
CA LEU A 8 -27.63 14.53 38.95
C LEU A 8 -28.46 14.49 37.66
N ILE A 9 -29.67 15.05 37.68
CA ILE A 9 -30.55 15.08 36.50
C ILE A 9 -29.96 15.99 35.40
N MET A 10 -29.38 17.14 35.77
CA MET A 10 -28.75 18.05 34.80
C MET A 10 -27.44 17.50 34.21
N THR A 11 -26.64 16.74 34.97
CA THR A 11 -25.46 16.06 34.41
C THR A 11 -25.86 14.96 33.43
N ASN A 12 -26.88 14.16 33.74
CA ASN A 12 -27.36 13.12 32.83
C ASN A 12 -27.91 13.73 31.53
N ILE A 13 -28.69 14.81 31.58
CA ILE A 13 -29.20 15.48 30.36
C ILE A 13 -28.06 16.02 29.49
N LYS A 14 -27.00 16.60 30.09
CA LYS A 14 -25.82 17.07 29.35
C LYS A 14 -25.03 15.93 28.71
N VAL A 15 -24.91 14.79 29.40
CA VAL A 15 -24.24 13.59 28.86
C VAL A 15 -25.04 13.02 27.69
N TYR A 16 -26.36 12.88 27.83
CA TYR A 16 -27.23 12.43 26.75
C TYR A 16 -27.25 13.39 25.56
N LEU A 17 -27.30 14.71 25.76
CA LEU A 17 -27.16 15.67 24.66
C LEU A 17 -25.78 15.61 24.00
N SER A 18 -24.70 15.41 24.76
CA SER A 18 -23.36 15.25 24.18
C SER A 18 -23.19 13.94 23.40
N GLN A 19 -23.84 12.86 23.84
CA GLN A 19 -23.85 11.57 23.13
C GLN A 19 -24.73 11.64 21.88
N LEU A 20 -25.87 12.34 21.93
CA LEU A 20 -26.71 12.58 20.76
C LEU A 20 -26.03 13.50 19.74
N LEU A 21 -25.30 14.52 20.21
CA LEU A 21 -24.48 15.39 19.37
C LEU A 21 -23.27 14.63 18.80
N LEU A 22 -22.65 13.72 19.56
CA LEU A 22 -21.62 12.82 19.03
C LEU A 22 -22.19 11.86 18.00
N LEU A 23 -23.39 11.32 18.19
CA LEU A 23 -24.07 10.44 17.21
C LEU A 23 -24.47 11.21 15.94
N LEU A 24 -24.90 12.48 16.07
CA LEU A 24 -25.19 13.39 14.95
C LEU A 24 -23.91 13.92 14.27
N LEU A 25 -22.78 14.00 14.97
CA LEU A 25 -21.46 14.30 14.38
C LEU A 25 -20.78 13.03 13.83
N CYS A 26 -21.16 11.85 14.33
CA CYS A 26 -20.78 10.52 13.83
C CYS A 26 -21.72 9.98 12.75
N SER A 27 -22.68 10.76 12.25
CA SER A 27 -23.01 10.67 10.82
C SER A 27 -21.83 11.23 10.03
N ALA A 28 -20.68 10.58 10.21
CA ALA A 28 -19.53 10.70 9.35
C ALA A 28 -20.07 10.59 7.94
N ALA A 29 -19.70 11.53 7.08
CA ALA A 29 -19.79 11.34 5.66
C ALA A 29 -19.29 9.92 5.41
N ILE A 30 -20.19 9.01 5.02
CA ILE A 30 -19.81 7.64 4.72
C ILE A 30 -18.79 7.82 3.60
N ILE A 31 -17.51 7.61 3.92
CA ILE A 31 -16.44 7.65 2.95
C ILE A 31 -16.70 6.41 2.08
N LYS A 32 -17.52 6.59 1.06
CA LYS A 32 -17.80 5.57 0.07
C LYS A 32 -16.66 5.63 -0.92
N CYS A 33 -15.87 4.56 -0.98
CA CYS A 33 -14.91 4.37 -2.06
C CYS A 33 -15.67 4.48 -3.39
N HIS A 34 -15.16 5.29 -4.30
CA HIS A 34 -15.72 5.37 -5.64
C HIS A 34 -15.30 4.12 -6.43
N PRO A 35 -16.13 3.66 -7.40
CA PRO A 35 -15.66 2.78 -8.47
C PRO A 35 -14.37 3.29 -9.08
N GLN A 36 -13.48 2.42 -9.55
CA GLN A 36 -12.17 2.83 -10.05
C GLN A 36 -11.99 2.52 -11.56
N CYS A 37 -11.35 3.45 -12.27
CA CYS A 37 -10.91 3.30 -13.65
C CYS A 37 -9.54 2.60 -13.73
N LEU A 38 -9.14 2.12 -14.92
CA LEU A 38 -7.84 1.46 -15.13
C LEU A 38 -6.61 2.34 -14.83
N ASP A 39 -6.79 3.66 -14.77
CA ASP A 39 -5.76 4.62 -14.38
C ASP A 39 -5.79 4.95 -12.87
N PHE A 40 -6.56 4.17 -12.10
CA PHE A 40 -6.79 4.30 -10.67
C PHE A 40 -7.56 5.56 -10.25
N ARG A 41 -8.17 6.29 -11.20
CA ARG A 41 -9.00 7.46 -10.90
C ARG A 41 -10.48 7.10 -10.77
N ALA A 42 -11.26 8.03 -10.24
CA ALA A 42 -12.71 7.93 -10.24
C ALA A 42 -13.27 8.06 -11.66
N PRO A 43 -14.38 7.36 -11.98
CA PRO A 43 -15.13 7.64 -13.19
C PRO A 43 -15.66 9.06 -13.18
N PHE A 44 -15.84 9.61 -14.38
CA PHE A 44 -16.22 10.99 -14.60
C PHE A 44 -17.29 11.06 -15.67
N ARG A 45 -17.99 12.21 -15.72
CA ARG A 45 -18.86 12.54 -16.84
C ARG A 45 -18.00 13.10 -17.97
N PRO A 46 -17.94 12.46 -19.16
CA PRO A 46 -17.19 12.97 -20.29
C PRO A 46 -17.68 14.37 -20.69
N HIS A 47 -16.77 15.29 -21.03
CA HIS A 47 -17.14 16.64 -21.50
C HIS A 47 -17.92 16.63 -22.83
N LYS A 48 -17.79 15.55 -23.61
CA LYS A 48 -18.54 15.31 -24.84
C LYS A 48 -19.07 13.90 -24.78
N ASN A 49 -20.31 13.70 -25.24
CA ASN A 49 -20.91 12.37 -25.31
C ASN A 49 -20.03 11.42 -26.14
N LEU A 50 -19.92 10.18 -25.67
CA LEU A 50 -19.18 9.14 -26.37
C LEU A 50 -20.04 8.67 -27.56
N THR A 51 -19.41 8.56 -28.71
CA THR A 51 -20.12 8.22 -29.96
C THR A 51 -20.10 6.73 -30.25
N PHE A 52 -19.06 6.02 -29.79
CA PHE A 52 -18.91 4.60 -30.03
C PHE A 52 -19.39 3.79 -28.82
N CYS A 53 -18.82 4.02 -27.64
CA CYS A 53 -19.20 3.42 -26.36
C CYS A 53 -20.26 4.28 -25.63
N SER A 54 -21.36 4.59 -26.34
CA SER A 54 -22.38 5.54 -25.89
C SER A 54 -23.01 5.22 -24.53
N THR A 55 -23.08 3.93 -24.16
CA THR A 55 -23.55 3.44 -22.85
C THR A 55 -22.86 4.12 -21.66
N TYR A 56 -21.61 4.56 -21.83
CA TYR A 56 -20.81 5.18 -20.77
C TYR A 56 -20.71 6.71 -20.88
N SER A 57 -21.63 7.35 -21.63
CA SER A 57 -21.63 8.82 -21.81
C SER A 57 -22.12 9.61 -20.59
N GLU A 58 -22.91 9.00 -19.72
CA GLU A 58 -23.39 9.68 -18.51
C GLU A 58 -22.36 9.61 -17.37
N LEU A 59 -21.68 8.46 -17.24
CA LEU A 59 -20.63 8.24 -16.24
C LEU A 59 -19.78 7.04 -16.66
N GLY A 60 -18.47 7.24 -16.74
CA GLY A 60 -17.54 6.18 -17.14
C GLY A 60 -16.08 6.59 -17.00
N CYS A 61 -15.19 5.82 -17.62
CA CYS A 61 -13.74 6.00 -17.52
C CYS A 61 -13.07 6.54 -18.79
N CYS A 62 -13.86 6.90 -19.80
CA CYS A 62 -13.35 7.33 -21.11
C CYS A 62 -13.71 8.77 -21.43
N ALA A 63 -12.75 9.51 -21.98
CA ALA A 63 -13.04 10.74 -22.72
C ALA A 63 -13.26 10.43 -24.21
N ALA A 64 -13.68 11.43 -24.98
CA ALA A 64 -13.89 11.29 -26.43
C ALA A 64 -12.64 10.78 -27.19
N LYS A 65 -11.43 11.06 -26.67
CA LYS A 65 -10.19 10.52 -27.24
C LYS A 65 -10.07 9.01 -27.06
N ASP A 66 -10.45 8.50 -25.89
CA ASP A 66 -10.39 7.07 -25.55
C ASP A 66 -11.46 6.31 -26.33
N ASP A 67 -12.68 6.86 -26.42
CA ASP A 67 -13.77 6.35 -27.25
C ASP A 67 -13.35 6.21 -28.73
N ASN A 68 -12.67 7.22 -29.27
CA ASN A 68 -12.14 7.18 -30.62
C ASN A 68 -11.01 6.15 -30.79
N LYS A 69 -10.20 5.90 -29.75
CA LYS A 69 -9.16 4.87 -29.77
C LYS A 69 -9.80 3.48 -29.82
N ILE A 70 -10.80 3.23 -28.97
CA ILE A 70 -11.56 1.99 -28.95
C ILE A 70 -12.28 1.76 -30.29
N ARG A 71 -12.88 2.80 -30.87
CA ARG A 71 -13.47 2.73 -32.22
C ARG A 71 -12.46 2.32 -33.29
N LYS A 72 -11.22 2.82 -33.22
CA LYS A 72 -10.16 2.43 -34.16
C LYS A 72 -9.75 0.96 -33.97
N GLU A 73 -9.64 0.51 -32.73
CA GLU A 73 -9.36 -0.90 -32.38
C GLU A 73 -10.47 -1.83 -32.93
N TYR A 74 -11.73 -1.45 -32.76
CA TYR A 74 -12.88 -2.16 -33.33
C TYR A 74 -12.81 -2.27 -34.86
N MET A 75 -12.52 -1.17 -35.55
CA MET A 75 -12.40 -1.16 -37.01
C MET A 75 -11.19 -1.96 -37.50
N TYR A 76 -10.12 -2.01 -36.71
CA TYR A 76 -8.97 -2.87 -37.00
C TYR A 76 -9.37 -4.34 -36.92
N ILE A 77 -10.03 -4.78 -35.84
CA ILE A 77 -10.50 -6.17 -35.70
C ILE A 77 -11.43 -6.53 -36.86
N ARG A 78 -12.37 -5.65 -37.22
CA ARG A 78 -13.24 -5.83 -38.40
C ARG A 78 -12.44 -6.07 -39.67
N SER A 79 -11.37 -5.31 -39.90
CA SER A 79 -10.54 -5.44 -41.10
C SER A 79 -9.76 -6.77 -41.18
N GLN A 80 -9.61 -7.46 -40.05
CA GLN A 80 -8.89 -8.74 -39.93
C GLN A 80 -9.84 -9.95 -39.85
N THR A 81 -11.16 -9.74 -39.94
CA THR A 81 -12.16 -10.81 -39.76
C THR A 81 -12.96 -11.01 -41.04
N ASP A 82 -13.26 -12.26 -41.38
CA ASP A 82 -14.20 -12.58 -42.46
C ASP A 82 -15.63 -12.13 -42.14
N GLU A 83 -16.44 -11.94 -43.18
CA GLU A 83 -17.77 -11.35 -43.05
C GLU A 83 -18.74 -12.21 -42.22
N ASN A 84 -18.64 -13.54 -42.30
CA ASN A 84 -19.53 -14.44 -41.58
C ASN A 84 -19.23 -14.42 -40.08
N SER A 85 -17.96 -14.56 -39.70
CA SER A 85 -17.52 -14.49 -38.31
C SER A 85 -17.75 -13.10 -37.72
N TRP A 86 -17.61 -12.04 -38.53
CA TRP A 86 -17.88 -10.68 -38.09
C TRP A 86 -19.36 -10.47 -37.79
N ASN A 87 -20.26 -10.92 -38.67
CA ASN A 87 -21.70 -10.67 -38.52
C ASN A 87 -22.27 -11.28 -37.23
N SER A 88 -21.78 -12.44 -36.80
CA SER A 88 -22.19 -13.09 -35.55
C SER A 88 -21.55 -12.46 -34.30
N CYS A 89 -20.35 -11.86 -34.43
CA CYS A 89 -19.52 -11.46 -33.29
C CYS A 89 -19.46 -9.95 -33.04
N GLN A 90 -19.78 -9.11 -34.03
CA GLN A 90 -19.55 -7.66 -34.00
C GLN A 90 -20.12 -6.91 -32.79
N SER A 91 -21.26 -7.35 -32.24
CA SER A 91 -21.86 -6.74 -31.04
C SER A 91 -21.03 -7.05 -29.80
N TYR A 92 -20.58 -8.30 -29.65
CA TYR A 92 -19.75 -8.70 -28.54
C TYR A 92 -18.37 -8.03 -28.58
N ILE A 93 -17.73 -7.92 -29.74
CA ILE A 93 -16.45 -7.20 -29.86
C ILE A 93 -16.61 -5.75 -29.36
N LYS A 94 -17.71 -5.09 -29.72
CA LYS A 94 -18.00 -3.74 -29.25
C LYS A 94 -18.15 -3.72 -27.72
N ASP A 95 -18.95 -4.61 -27.17
CA ASP A 95 -19.20 -4.71 -25.73
C ASP A 95 -17.89 -4.92 -24.95
N ILE A 96 -17.06 -5.88 -25.38
CA ILE A 96 -15.76 -6.20 -24.76
C ILE A 96 -14.85 -4.99 -24.76
N LEU A 97 -14.67 -4.33 -25.91
CA LEU A 97 -13.78 -3.17 -26.01
C LEU A 97 -14.28 -1.99 -25.18
N CYS A 98 -15.59 -1.78 -25.12
CA CYS A 98 -16.19 -0.69 -24.36
C CYS A 98 -16.11 -0.90 -22.83
N GLN A 99 -15.76 -2.08 -22.33
CA GLN A 99 -15.55 -2.28 -20.88
C GLN A 99 -14.41 -1.43 -20.32
N LYS A 100 -13.45 -1.01 -21.14
CA LYS A 100 -12.42 -0.02 -20.76
C LYS A 100 -13.04 1.32 -20.31
N CYS A 101 -14.27 1.62 -20.75
CA CYS A 101 -15.02 2.82 -20.38
C CYS A 101 -15.99 2.61 -19.22
N SER A 102 -16.16 1.38 -18.73
CA SER A 102 -17.02 1.10 -17.59
C SER A 102 -16.56 1.86 -16.35
N PRO A 103 -17.47 2.41 -15.52
CA PRO A 103 -17.09 3.02 -14.25
C PRO A 103 -16.39 2.03 -13.31
N TYR A 104 -16.58 0.72 -13.51
CA TYR A 104 -15.93 -0.35 -12.74
C TYR A 104 -14.77 -1.00 -13.50
N ALA A 105 -14.14 -0.30 -14.45
CA ALA A 105 -13.11 -0.90 -15.29
C ALA A 105 -11.95 -1.52 -14.47
N ALA A 106 -11.54 -0.92 -13.35
CA ALA A 106 -10.49 -1.51 -12.52
C ALA A 106 -10.89 -2.90 -11.97
N HIS A 107 -12.10 -3.05 -11.42
CA HIS A 107 -12.64 -4.35 -11.01
C HIS A 107 -12.77 -5.33 -12.19
N ILE A 108 -13.35 -4.89 -13.32
CA ILE A 108 -13.61 -5.75 -14.49
C ILE A 108 -12.30 -6.33 -15.05
N TYR A 109 -11.19 -5.60 -14.95
CA TYR A 109 -9.87 -6.01 -15.40
C TYR A 109 -8.91 -6.38 -14.25
N ASP A 110 -9.44 -6.69 -13.05
CA ASP A 110 -8.69 -7.15 -11.88
C ASP A 110 -7.44 -6.29 -11.55
N ALA A 111 -7.58 -4.98 -11.73
CA ALA A 111 -6.51 -4.00 -11.58
C ALA A 111 -6.32 -3.56 -10.12
N GLU A 112 -7.33 -3.74 -9.26
CA GLU A 112 -7.36 -3.13 -7.92
C GLU A 112 -6.44 -3.79 -6.90
N GLY A 113 -5.97 -5.00 -7.17
CA GLY A 113 -5.03 -5.74 -6.33
C GLY A 113 -3.67 -6.04 -6.99
N THR A 114 -3.46 -5.61 -8.23
CA THR A 114 -2.33 -6.05 -9.06
C THR A 114 -1.56 -4.86 -9.65
N SER A 115 -0.26 -5.03 -9.88
CA SER A 115 0.55 -4.00 -10.55
C SER A 115 0.23 -3.86 -12.04
N LYS A 116 -0.50 -4.83 -12.62
CA LYS A 116 -0.87 -4.85 -14.03
C LYS A 116 -2.26 -5.47 -14.17
N ALA A 117 -3.20 -4.67 -14.68
CA ALA A 117 -4.52 -5.13 -15.09
C ALA A 117 -4.40 -6.24 -16.15
N ARG A 118 -5.32 -7.20 -16.16
CA ARG A 118 -5.44 -8.14 -17.28
C ARG A 118 -5.89 -7.39 -18.54
N GLU A 119 -5.64 -7.95 -19.72
CA GLU A 119 -5.96 -7.30 -20.99
C GLU A 119 -7.41 -7.60 -21.45
N PHE A 120 -8.00 -8.71 -20.97
CA PHE A 120 -9.37 -9.12 -21.28
C PHE A 120 -10.34 -8.91 -20.09
N PRO A 121 -11.57 -8.38 -20.31
CA PRO A 121 -12.50 -8.07 -19.23
C PRO A 121 -13.16 -9.32 -18.62
N GLY A 122 -13.67 -9.15 -17.41
CA GLY A 122 -14.43 -10.19 -16.70
C GLY A 122 -15.83 -10.38 -17.20
N LEU A 123 -16.15 -11.60 -17.61
CA LEU A 123 -17.45 -11.95 -18.15
C LEU A 123 -18.23 -12.84 -17.19
N CYS A 124 -19.54 -12.61 -17.10
CA CYS A 124 -20.45 -13.52 -16.42
C CYS A 124 -20.56 -14.82 -17.21
N MET A 125 -20.74 -15.95 -16.53
CA MET A 125 -20.65 -17.28 -17.15
C MET A 125 -21.56 -17.47 -18.37
N GLY A 126 -22.81 -16.99 -18.30
CA GLY A 126 -23.76 -17.07 -19.41
C GLY A 126 -23.31 -16.26 -20.63
N TYR A 127 -22.98 -14.98 -20.42
CA TYR A 127 -22.50 -14.12 -21.49
C TYR A 127 -21.17 -14.61 -22.08
N CYS A 128 -20.28 -15.13 -21.24
CA CYS A 128 -19.01 -15.71 -21.69
C CYS A 128 -19.24 -16.92 -22.62
N THR A 129 -20.17 -17.79 -22.28
CA THR A 129 -20.50 -18.97 -23.10
C THR A 129 -20.97 -18.55 -24.49
N ASP A 130 -21.90 -17.60 -24.56
CA ASP A 130 -22.43 -17.08 -25.82
C ASP A 130 -21.35 -16.36 -26.64
N PHE A 131 -20.50 -15.58 -25.96
CA PHE A 131 -19.35 -14.93 -26.57
C PHE A 131 -18.42 -15.97 -27.19
N TYR A 132 -18.03 -16.99 -26.44
CA TYR A 132 -17.10 -18.01 -26.91
C TYR A 132 -17.63 -18.73 -28.15
N ASP A 133 -18.91 -19.11 -28.16
CA ASP A 133 -19.52 -19.81 -29.29
C ASP A 133 -19.49 -18.98 -30.59
N LYS A 134 -19.62 -17.66 -30.49
CA LYS A 134 -19.68 -16.76 -31.65
C LYS A 134 -18.35 -16.14 -32.03
N CYS A 135 -17.44 -15.97 -31.08
CA CYS A 135 -16.29 -15.07 -31.18
C CYS A 135 -14.94 -15.71 -30.85
N LYS A 136 -14.86 -17.01 -30.54
CA LYS A 136 -13.60 -17.68 -30.15
C LYS A 136 -12.43 -17.40 -31.10
N ASP A 137 -12.68 -17.31 -32.41
CA ASP A 137 -11.64 -17.12 -33.42
C ASP A 137 -11.09 -15.68 -33.45
N LEU A 138 -11.82 -14.73 -32.85
CA LEU A 138 -11.42 -13.33 -32.72
C LEU A 138 -10.72 -13.03 -31.38
N VAL A 139 -10.77 -13.94 -30.40
CA VAL A 139 -10.07 -13.80 -29.11
C VAL A 139 -8.58 -13.44 -29.27
N PRO A 140 -7.80 -14.04 -30.20
CA PRO A 140 -6.41 -13.64 -30.45
C PRO A 140 -6.19 -12.16 -30.76
N LEU A 141 -7.18 -11.53 -31.40
CA LEU A 141 -7.11 -10.11 -31.78
C LEU A 141 -7.47 -9.19 -30.61
N LEU A 142 -8.23 -9.69 -29.63
CA LEU A 142 -8.61 -8.97 -28.41
C LEU A 142 -7.53 -9.07 -27.33
N ASP A 143 -6.99 -10.26 -27.12
CA ASP A 143 -5.91 -10.52 -26.19
C ASP A 143 -5.02 -11.65 -26.74
N PRO A 144 -3.87 -11.31 -27.36
CA PRO A 144 -2.92 -12.29 -27.85
C PRO A 144 -2.40 -13.23 -26.76
N GLY A 145 -2.35 -12.78 -25.49
CA GLY A 145 -1.87 -13.56 -24.36
C GLY A 145 -2.75 -14.75 -24.01
N LEU A 146 -4.05 -14.68 -24.30
CA LEU A 146 -5.00 -15.78 -24.03
C LEU A 146 -4.76 -16.99 -24.93
N THR A 147 -4.21 -16.78 -26.13
CA THR A 147 -3.97 -17.84 -27.13
C THR A 147 -2.83 -18.80 -26.78
N VAL A 148 -1.95 -18.39 -25.85
CA VAL A 148 -0.76 -19.15 -25.44
C VAL A 148 -1.11 -20.20 -24.37
N THR A 149 -2.32 -20.17 -23.81
CA THR A 149 -2.75 -21.09 -22.76
C THR A 149 -3.59 -22.23 -23.33
N ASN A 150 -3.32 -23.48 -22.93
CA ASN A 150 -4.13 -24.65 -23.35
C ASN A 150 -5.63 -24.52 -22.99
N PHE A 151 -5.97 -23.61 -22.07
CA PHE A 151 -7.32 -23.37 -21.57
C PHE A 151 -8.23 -22.59 -22.54
N SER A 152 -7.68 -21.92 -23.55
CA SER A 152 -8.48 -21.12 -24.50
C SER A 152 -9.13 -21.93 -25.62
N LYS A 153 -8.90 -23.26 -25.67
CA LYS A 153 -9.42 -24.16 -26.71
C LYS A 153 -10.79 -24.74 -26.37
N GLU A 154 -11.12 -24.82 -25.09
CA GLU A 154 -12.39 -25.33 -24.58
C GLU A 154 -13.19 -24.22 -23.92
N LYS A 155 -14.49 -24.17 -24.20
CA LYS A 155 -15.41 -23.15 -23.70
C LYS A 155 -15.33 -22.98 -22.18
N ASP A 156 -15.44 -24.08 -21.44
CA ASP A 156 -15.40 -24.05 -19.97
C ASP A 156 -14.06 -23.57 -19.44
N GLY A 157 -12.96 -23.95 -20.11
CA GLY A 157 -11.61 -23.49 -19.77
C GLY A 157 -11.46 -21.99 -19.95
N PHE A 158 -11.92 -21.47 -21.10
CA PHE A 158 -11.92 -20.05 -21.40
C PHE A 158 -12.76 -19.27 -20.39
N CYS A 159 -14.00 -19.70 -20.14
CA CYS A 159 -14.91 -18.97 -19.25
C CYS A 159 -14.50 -19.01 -17.78
N LYS A 160 -13.89 -20.11 -17.32
CA LYS A 160 -13.26 -20.14 -15.99
C LYS A 160 -12.06 -19.20 -15.89
N HIS A 161 -11.29 -19.07 -16.97
CA HIS A 161 -10.11 -18.21 -16.98
C HIS A 161 -10.46 -16.71 -16.95
N VAL A 162 -11.47 -16.29 -17.71
CA VAL A 162 -11.88 -14.87 -17.75
C VAL A 162 -12.88 -14.49 -16.65
N ALA A 163 -13.39 -15.46 -15.88
CA ALA A 163 -14.26 -15.19 -14.74
C ALA A 163 -13.58 -14.28 -13.70
N LEU A 164 -14.38 -13.48 -12.99
CA LEU A 164 -13.93 -12.72 -11.83
C LEU A 164 -14.14 -13.54 -10.56
N THR A 165 -13.25 -13.36 -9.58
CA THR A 165 -13.48 -13.87 -8.22
C THR A 165 -14.69 -13.20 -7.58
N ASP A 166 -14.85 -11.89 -7.77
CA ASP A 166 -16.06 -11.17 -7.41
C ASP A 166 -17.04 -11.12 -8.60
N VAL A 167 -17.98 -12.05 -8.60
CA VAL A 167 -18.97 -12.22 -9.67
C VAL A 167 -19.92 -11.03 -9.77
N LEU A 168 -20.05 -10.19 -8.74
CA LEU A 168 -20.95 -9.03 -8.80
C LEU A 168 -20.52 -7.98 -9.84
N TYR A 169 -19.25 -7.98 -10.22
CA TYR A 169 -18.67 -7.05 -11.19
C TYR A 169 -18.50 -7.64 -12.58
N CYS A 170 -18.97 -8.86 -12.83
CA CYS A 170 -18.87 -9.45 -14.17
C CYS A 170 -19.82 -8.76 -15.17
N TYR A 171 -19.40 -8.66 -16.42
CA TYR A 171 -20.23 -8.12 -17.50
C TYR A 171 -21.14 -9.22 -18.10
N PRO A 172 -22.42 -8.93 -18.41
CA PRO A 172 -23.10 -7.63 -18.34
C PRO A 172 -23.86 -7.36 -17.03
N ASP A 173 -23.93 -8.31 -16.11
CA ASP A 173 -24.80 -8.23 -14.91
C ASP A 173 -24.50 -6.99 -14.04
N LEU A 174 -23.24 -6.51 -14.04
CA LEU A 174 -22.86 -5.26 -13.38
C LEU A 174 -23.70 -4.05 -13.83
N LEU A 175 -24.18 -4.04 -15.09
CA LEU A 175 -24.98 -2.94 -15.65
C LEU A 175 -26.41 -2.90 -15.13
N THR A 176 -26.89 -3.99 -14.52
CA THR A 176 -28.25 -4.09 -13.96
C THR A 176 -28.24 -4.23 -12.44
N SER A 177 -27.05 -4.31 -11.82
CA SER A 177 -26.88 -4.42 -10.39
C SER A 177 -27.35 -3.18 -9.64
N LEU A 178 -28.49 -3.28 -8.96
CA LEU A 178 -29.04 -2.20 -8.11
C LEU A 178 -28.07 -1.80 -7.00
N LEU A 179 -27.27 -2.73 -6.48
CA LEU A 179 -26.28 -2.46 -5.43
C LEU A 179 -25.16 -1.53 -5.92
N LEU A 180 -24.66 -1.81 -7.13
CA LEU A 180 -23.58 -1.04 -7.74
C LEU A 180 -24.10 0.32 -8.27
N LEU A 181 -25.21 0.30 -8.99
CA LEU A 181 -25.80 1.49 -9.60
C LEU A 181 -26.29 2.54 -8.58
N ARG A 182 -26.73 2.13 -7.39
CA ARG A 182 -27.30 3.06 -6.37
C ARG A 182 -26.32 4.14 -5.91
N ASN A 183 -25.01 3.90 -5.98
CA ASN A 183 -23.99 4.84 -5.49
C ASN A 183 -23.25 5.60 -6.60
N LEU A 184 -23.47 5.27 -7.87
CA LEU A 184 -22.76 5.89 -9.00
C LEU A 184 -23.09 7.38 -9.17
N THR A 185 -24.31 7.80 -8.82
CA THR A 185 -24.73 9.21 -8.89
C THR A 185 -24.04 10.11 -7.86
N TYR A 186 -23.49 9.55 -6.78
CA TYR A 186 -22.76 10.32 -5.76
C TYR A 186 -21.30 10.61 -6.15
N VAL A 187 -20.80 9.96 -7.22
CA VAL A 187 -19.45 10.18 -7.77
C VAL A 187 -19.39 11.45 -8.63
N GLN A 188 -20.53 12.10 -8.89
CA GLN A 188 -20.58 13.40 -9.54
C GLN A 188 -20.04 14.49 -8.60
N SER A 189 -18.75 14.76 -8.67
CA SER A 189 -18.20 16.06 -8.32
C SER A 189 -17.76 16.76 -9.60
N PRO A 190 -18.62 17.57 -10.25
CA PRO A 190 -18.29 18.27 -11.50
C PRO A 190 -17.31 19.42 -11.27
N ASN A 191 -17.12 19.83 -10.02
CA ASN A 191 -16.13 20.80 -9.61
C ASN A 191 -15.40 20.17 -8.44
N ALA A 192 -14.10 19.91 -8.58
CA ALA A 192 -13.26 19.57 -7.44
C ALA A 192 -13.41 20.68 -6.39
N THR A 193 -14.36 20.49 -5.48
CA THR A 193 -14.65 21.38 -4.38
C THR A 193 -13.43 21.37 -3.48
N VAL A 194 -13.14 22.53 -2.89
CA VAL A 194 -12.21 22.66 -1.78
C VAL A 194 -12.45 21.49 -0.81
N GLY A 195 -11.45 20.62 -0.63
CA GLY A 195 -11.52 19.46 0.28
C GLY A 195 -11.39 18.07 -0.35
N CYS A 196 -11.34 17.92 -1.67
CA CYS A 196 -11.05 16.62 -2.30
C CYS A 196 -9.54 16.31 -2.33
N LEU A 197 -9.15 15.05 -2.09
CA LEU A 197 -7.78 14.56 -2.25
C LEU A 197 -7.65 13.78 -3.56
N CYS A 198 -6.55 14.02 -4.28
CA CYS A 198 -6.18 13.24 -5.46
C CYS A 198 -4.87 12.51 -5.20
N LEU A 199 -4.84 11.21 -5.51
CA LEU A 199 -3.61 10.43 -5.48
C LEU A 199 -2.84 10.63 -6.79
N LYS A 200 -1.56 10.98 -6.67
CA LYS A 200 -0.66 11.08 -7.81
C LYS A 200 0.48 10.09 -7.63
N LYS A 201 0.58 9.11 -8.53
CA LYS A 201 1.71 8.20 -8.62
C LYS A 201 2.99 8.99 -8.90
N ILE A 202 4.01 8.82 -8.04
CA ILE A 202 5.32 9.48 -8.18
C ILE A 202 6.44 8.51 -8.59
N ARG A 203 6.21 7.20 -8.43
CA ARG A 203 7.11 6.09 -8.76
C ARG A 203 6.40 4.73 -8.59
N ASP A 204 6.78 3.71 -9.35
CA ASP A 204 6.20 2.35 -9.31
C ASP A 204 7.22 1.20 -9.35
N ASP A 205 8.52 1.50 -9.37
CA ASP A 205 9.64 0.54 -9.40
C ASP A 205 10.40 0.43 -8.06
N LEU A 206 9.77 0.83 -6.95
CA LEU A 206 10.38 0.73 -5.62
C LEU A 206 10.33 -0.71 -5.09
N ALA A 207 11.40 -1.16 -4.44
CA ALA A 207 11.50 -2.49 -3.88
C ALA A 207 10.97 -2.55 -2.44
N ASN A 208 9.70 -2.90 -2.27
CA ASN A 208 9.00 -2.97 -0.97
C ASN A 208 9.25 -1.70 -0.11
N PRO A 209 8.75 -0.53 -0.55
CA PRO A 209 8.92 0.70 0.20
C PRO A 209 8.17 0.63 1.53
N LEU A 210 8.88 0.85 2.65
CA LEU A 210 8.31 0.71 4.00
C LEU A 210 8.10 2.04 4.70
N TRP A 211 8.91 3.05 4.35
CA TRP A 211 8.95 4.30 5.10
C TRP A 211 9.25 5.49 4.20
N ALA A 212 8.59 6.62 4.44
CA ALA A 212 8.88 7.87 3.75
C ALA A 212 8.67 9.09 4.66
N ARG A 213 9.73 9.81 5.04
CA ARG A 213 9.62 11.10 5.76
C ARG A 213 10.69 12.12 5.39
N HIS A 214 10.47 13.36 5.79
CA HIS A 214 11.46 14.43 5.69
C HIS A 214 12.42 14.42 6.87
N ALA A 215 13.59 15.05 6.72
CA ALA A 215 14.58 15.16 7.79
C ALA A 215 14.41 16.39 8.71
N GLY A 216 13.39 17.23 8.47
CA GLY A 216 13.11 18.41 9.30
C GLY A 216 14.10 19.57 9.10
N ASP A 217 14.89 19.53 8.02
CA ASP A 217 15.95 20.49 7.69
C ASP A 217 15.51 21.57 6.69
N GLY A 218 14.22 21.65 6.38
CA GLY A 218 13.67 22.60 5.42
C GLY A 218 14.06 22.37 3.96
N SER A 219 14.80 21.30 3.63
CA SER A 219 15.36 21.12 2.28
C SER A 219 14.32 20.69 1.22
N GLY A 220 13.13 20.26 1.66
CA GLY A 220 12.12 19.64 0.79
C GLY A 220 12.52 18.25 0.28
N ARG A 221 13.42 17.54 0.98
CA ARG A 221 13.77 16.15 0.66
C ARG A 221 12.82 15.21 1.40
N LEU A 222 12.25 14.27 0.67
CA LEU A 222 11.55 13.11 1.17
C LEU A 222 12.49 11.91 1.01
N PHE A 223 12.82 11.26 2.12
CA PHE A 223 13.66 10.07 2.16
C PHE A 223 12.76 8.85 2.16
N VAL A 224 12.92 7.97 1.18
CA VAL A 224 12.08 6.78 1.00
C VAL A 224 12.94 5.54 1.20
N ALA A 225 12.61 4.74 2.21
CA ALA A 225 13.35 3.53 2.55
C ALA A 225 12.69 2.28 1.94
N GLU A 226 13.52 1.43 1.36
CA GLU A 226 13.16 0.12 0.83
C GLU A 226 13.56 -0.98 1.82
N GLN A 227 12.73 -2.02 1.95
CA GLN A 227 13.02 -3.20 2.78
C GLN A 227 14.39 -3.81 2.45
N LYS A 228 14.85 -3.68 1.20
CA LYS A 228 16.17 -4.10 0.72
C LYS A 228 17.36 -3.30 1.27
N GLY A 229 17.16 -2.40 2.23
CA GLY A 229 18.25 -1.65 2.86
C GLY A 229 18.73 -0.45 2.09
N ARG A 230 17.87 0.20 1.30
CA ARG A 230 18.23 1.39 0.54
C ARG A 230 17.37 2.56 0.95
N ILE A 231 17.98 3.74 1.06
CA ILE A 231 17.24 5.00 1.22
C ILE A 231 17.43 5.84 -0.05
N LEU A 232 16.32 6.20 -0.69
CA LEU A 232 16.26 7.05 -1.87
C LEU A 232 15.84 8.47 -1.48
N ILE A 233 16.15 9.46 -2.30
CA ILE A 233 15.72 10.85 -2.11
C ILE A 233 14.80 11.27 -3.25
N TYR A 234 13.60 11.68 -2.89
CA TYR A 234 12.68 12.44 -3.74
C TYR A 234 12.67 13.90 -3.29
N ASN A 235 12.95 14.83 -4.21
CA ASN A 235 12.83 16.26 -3.91
C ASN A 235 11.41 16.71 -4.24
N THR A 236 10.65 17.11 -3.20
CA THR A 236 9.24 17.48 -3.35
C THR A 236 9.05 18.83 -4.03
N ARG A 237 10.05 19.73 -3.97
CA ARG A 237 10.01 21.04 -4.62
C ARG A 237 10.23 20.94 -6.12
N THR A 238 11.27 20.22 -6.53
CA THR A 238 11.61 20.02 -7.96
C THR A 238 10.86 18.86 -8.60
N LYS A 239 10.18 18.03 -7.80
CA LYS A 239 9.47 16.81 -8.20
C LYS A 239 10.37 15.79 -8.90
N LYS A 240 11.64 15.72 -8.50
CA LYS A 240 12.66 14.84 -9.11
C LYS A 240 13.26 13.88 -8.08
N TRP A 241 13.46 12.64 -8.53
CA TRP A 241 14.25 11.65 -7.81
C TRP A 241 15.75 11.91 -8.02
N ARG A 242 16.54 11.65 -6.97
CA ARG A 242 18.00 11.55 -7.10
C ARG A 242 18.36 10.19 -7.68
N LYS A 243 19.42 10.17 -8.52
CA LYS A 243 19.91 8.93 -9.15
C LYS A 243 20.56 7.99 -8.14
N ASN A 244 21.33 8.53 -7.20
CA ASN A 244 22.08 7.75 -6.22
C ASN A 244 21.30 7.59 -4.92
N TYR A 245 21.52 6.48 -4.23
CA TYR A 245 21.00 6.25 -2.90
C TYR A 245 21.63 7.20 -1.88
N PHE A 246 20.83 7.64 -0.93
CA PHE A 246 21.30 8.30 0.29
C PHE A 246 22.08 7.31 1.16
N LEU A 247 21.52 6.12 1.38
CA LEU A 247 22.10 5.03 2.16
C LEU A 247 21.95 3.72 1.39
N ASP A 248 22.97 2.86 1.43
CA ASP A 248 22.91 1.50 0.90
C ASP A 248 23.48 0.49 1.92
N PHE A 249 22.56 -0.15 2.63
CA PHE A 249 22.75 -1.24 3.58
C PHE A 249 22.26 -2.57 2.99
N SER A 250 22.14 -2.70 1.66
CA SER A 250 21.62 -3.92 1.02
C SER A 250 22.44 -5.18 1.29
N LYS A 251 23.73 -5.02 1.62
CA LYS A 251 24.61 -6.12 2.05
C LYS A 251 24.48 -6.48 3.53
N LYS A 252 23.81 -5.65 4.34
CA LYS A 252 23.58 -5.84 5.79
C LYS A 252 22.16 -6.32 6.08
N ALA A 253 21.18 -5.76 5.37
CA ALA A 253 19.77 -6.10 5.55
C ALA A 253 19.51 -7.54 5.11
N LYS A 254 18.97 -8.36 6.01
CA LYS A 254 18.49 -9.71 5.71
C LYS A 254 17.09 -9.61 5.12
N VAL A 255 16.94 -10.05 3.88
CA VAL A 255 15.66 -10.12 3.16
C VAL A 255 15.53 -11.49 2.51
N SER A 256 14.31 -11.91 2.22
CA SER A 256 14.03 -13.10 1.41
C SER A 256 12.89 -12.82 0.43
N ASN A 257 12.60 -13.79 -0.45
CA ASN A 257 11.46 -13.73 -1.36
C ASN A 257 10.19 -14.37 -0.75
N TYR A 258 10.25 -14.82 0.50
CA TYR A 258 9.10 -15.42 1.17
C TYR A 258 8.06 -14.36 1.52
N ILE A 259 6.80 -14.61 1.15
CA ILE A 259 5.68 -13.72 1.46
C ILE A 259 5.40 -13.81 2.97
N GLY A 260 5.41 -12.66 3.64
CA GLY A 260 5.25 -12.57 5.10
C GLY A 260 6.56 -12.50 5.88
N ASP A 261 7.72 -12.61 5.21
CA ASP A 261 9.01 -12.29 5.85
C ASP A 261 9.11 -10.78 6.08
N GLU A 262 9.04 -10.39 7.35
CA GLU A 262 9.12 -9.00 7.78
C GLU A 262 10.56 -8.53 7.97
N ARG A 263 11.58 -9.39 7.79
CA ARG A 263 12.98 -8.97 7.95
C ARG A 263 13.40 -8.01 6.85
N GLY A 264 14.34 -7.13 7.18
CA GLY A 264 14.92 -6.21 6.23
C GLY A 264 15.32 -4.91 6.90
N PHE A 265 15.33 -3.82 6.14
CA PHE A 265 15.47 -2.48 6.67
C PHE A 265 14.08 -1.93 6.98
N LEU A 266 13.75 -1.71 8.24
CA LEU A 266 12.36 -1.57 8.71
C LEU A 266 11.99 -0.17 9.13
N GLY A 267 12.93 0.61 9.65
CA GLY A 267 12.64 1.98 10.03
C GLY A 267 13.85 2.88 10.13
N THR A 268 13.55 4.17 10.17
CA THR A 268 14.54 5.22 10.31
C THR A 268 13.94 6.43 11.01
N ALA A 269 14.78 7.16 11.74
CA ALA A 269 14.41 8.43 12.37
C ALA A 269 15.54 9.43 12.20
N PHE A 270 15.22 10.66 11.80
CA PHE A 270 16.18 11.76 11.82
C PHE A 270 16.23 12.36 13.22
N HIS A 271 17.43 12.70 13.68
CA HIS A 271 17.58 13.42 14.94
C HIS A 271 16.84 14.77 14.87
N PRO A 272 16.20 15.27 15.96
CA PRO A 272 15.50 16.56 15.93
C PRO A 272 16.39 17.74 15.52
N LYS A 273 17.70 17.62 15.79
CA LYS A 273 18.77 18.55 15.38
C LYS A 273 19.55 18.11 14.13
N TYR A 274 18.95 17.32 13.23
CA TYR A 274 19.63 16.76 12.05
C TYR A 274 20.28 17.83 11.16
N SER A 275 19.66 19.00 10.99
CA SER A 275 20.25 20.11 10.22
C SER A 275 21.58 20.63 10.78
N VAL A 276 21.84 20.38 12.07
CA VAL A 276 23.06 20.80 12.77
C VAL A 276 24.04 19.64 12.92
N ASN A 277 23.58 18.48 13.36
CA ASN A 277 24.45 17.36 13.73
C ASN A 277 24.54 16.25 12.68
N GLY A 278 23.64 16.24 11.69
CA GLY A 278 23.63 15.25 10.62
C GLY A 278 23.32 13.81 11.06
N ARG A 279 22.86 13.60 12.29
CA ARG A 279 22.61 12.26 12.88
C ARG A 279 21.23 11.73 12.51
N PHE A 280 21.18 10.47 12.13
CA PHE A 280 19.92 9.75 11.93
C PHE A 280 20.12 8.29 12.36
N PHE A 281 19.02 7.59 12.55
CA PHE A 281 18.99 6.27 13.16
C PHE A 281 18.28 5.30 12.23
N VAL A 282 18.71 4.05 12.26
CA VAL A 282 18.19 2.99 11.39
C VAL A 282 17.88 1.74 12.21
N TYR A 283 16.84 1.03 11.81
CA TYR A 283 16.40 -0.25 12.36
C TYR A 283 16.40 -1.28 11.24
N TYR A 284 17.18 -2.34 11.39
CA TYR A 284 17.24 -3.39 10.37
C TYR A 284 17.53 -4.77 10.95
N SER A 285 17.03 -5.81 10.29
CA SER A 285 17.34 -7.21 10.55
C SER A 285 18.62 -7.62 9.80
N THR A 286 19.49 -8.38 10.45
CA THR A 286 20.69 -8.99 9.86
C THR A 286 20.83 -10.45 10.31
N ASN A 287 21.68 -11.22 9.65
CA ASN A 287 22.06 -12.54 10.15
C ASN A 287 22.73 -12.42 11.52
N ARG A 288 22.43 -13.36 12.41
CA ARG A 288 23.19 -13.58 13.64
C ARG A 288 24.63 -13.90 13.26
N LYS A 289 25.59 -13.29 13.96
CA LYS A 289 27.02 -13.46 13.73
C LYS A 289 27.61 -14.48 14.72
N PRO A 290 28.70 -15.17 14.34
CA PRO A 290 29.52 -15.88 15.31
C PRO A 290 29.94 -14.94 16.44
N GLY A 291 29.74 -15.36 17.69
CA GLY A 291 30.01 -14.54 18.88
C GLY A 291 28.81 -13.79 19.44
N ASP A 292 27.67 -13.73 18.73
CA ASP A 292 26.43 -13.19 19.30
C ASP A 292 25.96 -14.09 20.45
N ILE A 293 26.00 -13.55 21.67
CA ILE A 293 25.64 -14.25 22.90
C ILE A 293 24.12 -14.30 23.01
N LEU A 294 23.57 -15.52 23.13
CA LEU A 294 22.17 -15.71 23.46
C LEU A 294 21.97 -15.47 24.97
N PRO A 295 21.16 -14.45 25.36
CA PRO A 295 20.81 -14.21 26.76
C PRO A 295 20.29 -15.50 27.42
N PRO A 296 20.64 -15.77 28.69
CA PRO A 296 20.17 -16.96 29.40
C PRO A 296 18.65 -17.14 29.31
N GLU A 297 17.90 -16.04 29.44
CA GLU A 297 16.43 -16.00 29.36
C GLU A 297 15.89 -16.51 28.03
N LEU A 298 16.67 -16.44 26.95
CA LEU A 298 16.29 -16.93 25.62
C LEU A 298 16.66 -18.40 25.37
N ARG A 299 17.50 -19.00 26.21
CA ARG A 299 17.98 -20.39 26.04
C ARG A 299 16.89 -21.42 26.36
N ASP A 300 16.05 -21.09 27.33
CA ASP A 300 15.05 -22.02 27.88
C ASP A 300 13.90 -22.32 26.91
N PHE A 301 13.77 -21.53 25.82
CA PHE A 301 12.72 -21.73 24.82
C PHE A 301 13.02 -22.81 23.79
N GLY A 302 14.26 -23.31 23.70
CA GLY A 302 14.64 -24.31 22.70
C GLY A 302 14.51 -23.85 21.24
N LEU A 303 14.50 -22.52 21.00
CA LEU A 303 14.33 -21.92 19.68
C LEU A 303 15.67 -21.70 18.96
N THR A 304 15.61 -21.69 17.63
CA THR A 304 16.78 -21.39 16.79
C THR A 304 16.79 -19.91 16.40
N PHE A 305 17.83 -19.20 16.85
CA PHE A 305 18.03 -17.77 16.56
C PHE A 305 19.01 -17.61 15.39
N THR A 306 18.49 -17.28 14.21
CA THR A 306 19.28 -17.11 12.97
C THR A 306 19.51 -15.64 12.59
N SER A 307 18.77 -14.73 13.21
CA SER A 307 18.83 -13.30 12.92
C SER A 307 18.81 -12.44 14.17
N LYS A 308 19.12 -11.16 14.00
CA LYS A 308 18.94 -10.12 15.01
C LYS A 308 18.45 -8.84 14.37
N ILE A 309 17.77 -8.04 15.16
CA ILE A 309 17.57 -6.62 14.91
C ILE A 309 18.78 -5.84 15.38
N VAL A 310 19.13 -4.80 14.62
CA VAL A 310 20.14 -3.80 14.97
C VAL A 310 19.51 -2.42 14.86
N ILE A 311 19.67 -1.63 15.92
CA ILE A 311 19.39 -0.20 15.94
C ILE A 311 20.74 0.53 15.94
N SER A 312 20.99 1.35 14.93
CA SER A 312 22.26 2.05 14.76
C SER A 312 22.06 3.55 14.56
N GLU A 313 22.98 4.35 15.10
CA GLU A 313 23.23 5.72 14.68
C GLU A 313 24.12 5.73 13.43
N VAL A 314 23.73 6.54 12.47
CA VAL A 314 24.47 6.85 11.24
C VAL A 314 24.50 8.36 11.03
N ARG A 315 25.37 8.83 10.14
CA ARG A 315 25.57 10.26 9.90
C ARG A 315 25.54 10.59 8.42
N VAL A 316 25.08 11.79 8.09
CA VAL A 316 25.23 12.34 6.74
C VAL A 316 26.71 12.61 6.46
N SER A 317 27.12 12.43 5.21
CA SER A 317 28.46 12.77 4.76
C SER A 317 28.72 14.26 4.91
N LYS A 318 29.88 14.61 5.48
CA LYS A 318 30.33 16.01 5.62
C LYS A 318 30.50 16.73 4.27
N SER A 319 30.80 16.01 3.20
CA SER A 319 31.04 16.57 1.86
C SER A 319 29.83 16.47 0.92
N ASN A 320 28.83 15.64 1.25
CA ASN A 320 27.65 15.48 0.43
C ASN A 320 26.39 15.31 1.28
N PRO A 321 25.52 16.34 1.38
CA PRO A 321 24.32 16.27 2.20
C PRO A 321 23.31 15.22 1.67
N ASN A 322 23.44 14.78 0.41
CA ASN A 322 22.59 13.76 -0.20
C ASN A 322 23.16 12.34 -0.10
N LYS A 323 24.12 12.10 0.79
CA LYS A 323 24.71 10.78 1.02
C LYS A 323 24.99 10.58 2.51
N ALA A 324 24.74 9.38 3.03
CA ALA A 324 25.23 8.94 4.33
C ALA A 324 26.76 8.76 4.29
N ASP A 325 27.42 8.93 5.42
CA ASP A 325 28.83 8.62 5.58
C ASP A 325 29.01 7.09 5.55
N PRO A 326 29.68 6.53 4.52
CA PRO A 326 29.85 5.07 4.41
C PRO A 326 30.76 4.50 5.51
N ASN A 327 31.54 5.33 6.19
CA ASN A 327 32.54 4.92 7.17
C ASN A 327 32.05 5.10 8.62
N TYR A 328 30.82 5.57 8.82
CA TYR A 328 30.27 5.81 10.15
C TYR A 328 29.00 5.01 10.41
N GLU A 329 29.08 4.10 11.37
CA GLU A 329 27.95 3.46 12.01
C GLU A 329 28.29 3.22 13.47
N ARG A 330 27.39 3.61 14.38
CA ARG A 330 27.49 3.31 15.81
C ARG A 330 26.27 2.50 16.22
N VAL A 331 26.48 1.21 16.49
CA VAL A 331 25.42 0.32 16.98
C VAL A 331 24.98 0.78 18.37
N LEU A 332 23.67 0.95 18.54
CA LEU A 332 23.06 1.29 19.82
C LEU A 332 22.59 0.04 20.54
N LEU A 333 21.77 -0.77 19.87
CA LEU A 333 21.09 -1.91 20.46
C LEU A 333 21.00 -3.06 19.46
N GLU A 334 21.19 -4.28 19.95
CA GLU A 334 20.99 -5.50 19.18
C GLU A 334 20.05 -6.44 19.93
N VAL A 335 19.08 -7.03 19.23
CA VAL A 335 18.10 -7.95 19.81
C VAL A 335 18.00 -9.19 18.94
N LEU A 336 18.35 -10.36 19.47
CA LEU A 336 18.24 -11.63 18.76
C LEU A 336 16.77 -11.97 18.48
N GLN A 337 16.49 -12.42 17.25
CA GLN A 337 15.15 -12.75 16.78
C GLN A 337 15.07 -14.24 16.37
N PRO A 338 14.09 -14.99 16.89
CA PRO A 338 13.91 -16.40 16.52
C PRO A 338 13.16 -16.57 15.20
N TYR A 339 12.20 -15.68 14.90
CA TYR A 339 11.36 -15.76 13.70
C TYR A 339 11.58 -14.57 12.76
N ASP A 340 10.96 -14.67 11.59
CA ASP A 340 11.04 -13.71 10.51
C ASP A 340 9.86 -12.74 10.43
N ASN A 341 8.89 -12.89 11.32
CA ASN A 341 7.73 -12.02 11.47
C ASN A 341 7.68 -11.36 12.86
N HIS A 342 6.74 -10.42 13.02
CA HIS A 342 6.61 -9.51 14.17
C HIS A 342 7.94 -8.87 14.57
N ASN A 343 8.64 -8.30 13.60
CA ASN A 343 9.95 -7.71 13.82
C ASN A 343 9.89 -6.27 14.36
N GLY A 344 8.72 -5.64 14.35
CA GLY A 344 8.55 -4.22 14.71
C GLY A 344 9.25 -3.31 13.70
N GLY A 345 9.93 -2.27 14.19
CA GLY A 345 10.86 -1.49 13.36
C GLY A 345 10.62 0.00 13.30
N GLU A 346 9.55 0.51 13.88
CA GLU A 346 9.34 1.97 13.96
C GLU A 346 10.39 2.59 14.89
N LEU A 347 11.00 3.68 14.42
CA LEU A 347 11.86 4.58 15.20
C LEU A 347 11.27 5.99 15.14
N MET A 348 11.23 6.68 16.26
CA MET A 348 10.85 8.09 16.30
C MET A 348 11.49 8.82 17.47
N PHE A 349 11.63 10.14 17.33
CA PHE A 349 11.95 11.00 18.46
C PHE A 349 10.67 11.55 19.07
N GLY A 350 10.55 11.44 20.40
CA GLY A 350 9.51 12.12 21.15
C GLY A 350 9.76 13.62 21.23
N LEU A 351 8.75 14.37 21.66
CA LEU A 351 8.88 15.81 21.94
C LEU A 351 9.80 16.09 23.14
N ASP A 352 10.02 15.07 23.97
CA ASP A 352 11.00 15.06 25.07
C ASP A 352 12.45 14.91 24.58
N GLY A 353 12.67 14.66 23.29
CA GLY A 353 13.99 14.57 22.68
C GLY A 353 14.64 13.19 22.74
N TYR A 354 13.93 12.19 23.28
CA TYR A 354 14.45 10.82 23.37
C TYR A 354 14.09 9.97 22.16
N LEU A 355 14.91 8.95 21.88
CA LEU A 355 14.67 7.99 20.81
C LEU A 355 13.77 6.87 21.33
N TYR A 356 12.65 6.65 20.64
CA TYR A 356 11.74 5.54 20.84
C TYR A 356 11.95 4.48 19.76
N ALA A 357 12.03 3.22 20.18
CA ALA A 357 12.14 2.06 19.31
C ALA A 357 11.05 1.04 19.61
N PHE A 358 10.30 0.65 18.58
CA PHE A 358 9.19 -0.29 18.70
C PHE A 358 9.64 -1.67 18.23
N ILE A 359 9.91 -2.55 19.20
CA ILE A 359 10.46 -3.89 18.98
C ILE A 359 9.31 -4.89 19.12
N GLY A 360 9.09 -5.71 18.09
CA GLY A 360 8.06 -6.74 18.13
C GLY A 360 8.40 -7.90 19.07
N ASP A 361 7.45 -8.80 19.29
CA ASP A 361 7.57 -9.94 20.22
C ASP A 361 8.55 -11.03 19.75
N GLY A 362 9.06 -10.89 18.53
CA GLY A 362 10.01 -11.81 17.90
C GLY A 362 9.36 -12.92 17.09
N GLY A 363 8.02 -12.87 16.94
CA GLY A 363 7.26 -13.66 15.99
C GLY A 363 6.78 -15.00 16.51
N GLY A 364 6.24 -15.78 15.57
CA GLY A 364 5.51 -17.02 15.88
C GLY A 364 4.08 -16.76 16.37
N ALA A 365 3.16 -17.64 15.96
CA ALA A 365 1.76 -17.51 16.37
C ALA A 365 1.62 -17.72 17.89
N GLY A 366 0.98 -16.75 18.57
CA GLY A 366 0.62 -16.86 19.99
C GLY A 366 1.69 -16.45 20.99
N ASP A 367 2.69 -15.64 20.61
CA ASP A 367 3.82 -15.21 21.47
C ASP A 367 4.46 -16.41 22.20
N PRO A 368 5.13 -17.33 21.46
CA PRO A 368 5.66 -18.57 22.03
C PRO A 368 6.69 -18.34 23.14
N MET A 369 7.34 -17.17 23.13
CA MET A 369 8.29 -16.76 24.18
C MET A 369 7.61 -16.07 25.37
N ARG A 370 6.32 -15.76 25.28
CA ARG A 370 5.57 -14.93 26.25
C ARG A 370 6.32 -13.63 26.57
N ALA A 371 7.03 -13.11 25.57
CA ALA A 371 8.06 -12.11 25.78
C ALA A 371 7.47 -10.72 26.04
N GLY A 372 6.24 -10.47 25.56
CA GLY A 372 5.55 -9.20 25.75
C GLY A 372 5.42 -8.80 27.23
N GLN A 373 5.17 -9.76 28.13
CA GLN A 373 5.04 -9.50 29.58
C GLN A 373 6.34 -9.73 30.37
N ASN A 374 7.35 -10.35 29.75
CA ASN A 374 8.64 -10.56 30.39
C ASN A 374 9.45 -9.25 30.37
N LYS A 375 9.80 -8.72 31.55
CA LYS A 375 10.55 -7.47 31.71
C LYS A 375 12.05 -7.62 31.50
N SER A 376 12.58 -8.84 31.52
CA SER A 376 13.98 -9.14 31.24
C SER A 376 14.28 -9.21 29.73
N LEU A 377 13.25 -9.14 28.88
CA LEU A 377 13.36 -9.21 27.43
C LEU A 377 12.93 -7.89 26.78
N LEU A 378 13.60 -7.55 25.68
CA LEU A 378 13.31 -6.35 24.89
C LEU A 378 12.22 -6.58 23.82
N HIS A 379 11.76 -7.82 23.66
CA HIS A 379 10.72 -8.20 22.72
C HIS A 379 9.34 -7.74 23.18
N GLY A 380 8.54 -7.26 22.23
CA GLY A 380 7.18 -6.77 22.44
C GLY A 380 7.15 -5.49 23.29
N LYS A 381 8.10 -4.58 23.06
CA LYS A 381 8.30 -3.37 23.86
C LYS A 381 8.41 -2.10 23.01
N VAL A 382 8.08 -0.99 23.64
CA VAL A 382 8.54 0.33 23.22
C VAL A 382 9.69 0.72 24.14
N ILE A 383 10.89 0.82 23.58
CA ILE A 383 12.11 1.18 24.30
C ILE A 383 12.37 2.67 24.11
N ARG A 384 12.64 3.38 25.20
CA ARG A 384 12.93 4.83 25.22
C ARG A 384 14.34 5.05 25.76
N VAL A 385 15.23 5.61 24.92
CA VAL A 385 16.64 5.81 25.25
C VAL A 385 17.09 7.25 24.97
N ASP A 386 18.08 7.69 25.73
CA ASP A 386 18.77 8.95 25.52
C ASP A 386 20.06 8.73 24.75
N VAL A 387 20.15 9.36 23.58
CA VAL A 387 21.28 9.25 22.65
C VAL A 387 22.20 10.47 22.68
N ASP A 388 21.95 11.43 23.59
CA ASP A 388 22.59 12.75 23.62
C ASP A 388 23.40 13.00 24.89
N SER A 389 22.95 12.54 26.07
CA SER A 389 23.56 12.95 27.36
C SER A 389 24.97 12.44 27.62
N ASP A 390 25.29 11.20 27.25
CA ASP A 390 26.63 10.61 27.42
C ASP A 390 27.07 9.92 26.12
N THR A 391 27.94 10.58 25.38
CA THR A 391 28.46 10.06 24.10
C THR A 391 29.50 8.96 24.25
N THR A 392 29.99 8.68 25.47
CA THR A 392 30.92 7.57 25.72
C THR A 392 30.21 6.22 25.71
N LYS A 393 28.90 6.24 25.98
CA LYS A 393 28.01 5.08 25.88
C LYS A 393 27.24 5.11 24.55
N PRO A 394 26.74 3.96 24.07
CA PRO A 394 25.83 3.94 22.93
C PRO A 394 24.58 4.78 23.21
N TYR A 395 24.01 4.64 24.41
CA TYR A 395 22.88 5.41 24.92
C TYR A 395 22.87 5.38 26.46
N THR A 396 22.03 6.21 27.06
CA THR A 396 21.69 6.17 28.49
C THR A 396 20.17 5.98 28.66
N ILE A 397 19.75 5.66 29.89
CA ILE A 397 18.33 5.46 30.22
C ILE A 397 17.79 6.75 30.84
N PRO A 398 16.74 7.36 30.29
CA PRO A 398 16.05 8.48 30.93
C PRO A 398 15.58 8.12 32.35
N VAL A 399 15.80 9.01 33.31
CA VAL A 399 15.51 8.77 34.74
C VAL A 399 14.02 8.59 35.06
N ASP A 400 13.14 9.03 34.16
CA ASP A 400 11.69 8.93 34.22
C ASP A 400 11.15 7.69 33.47
N ASN A 401 12.02 6.80 32.97
CA ASN A 401 11.57 5.50 32.48
C ASN A 401 10.99 4.66 33.64
N PRO A 402 10.01 3.78 33.37
CA PRO A 402 9.37 2.98 34.42
C PRO A 402 10.27 1.90 35.03
N PHE A 403 11.39 1.57 34.37
CA PHE A 403 12.39 0.61 34.80
C PHE A 403 13.78 1.15 34.44
N VAL A 404 14.58 1.56 35.43
CA VAL A 404 15.90 2.21 35.28
C VAL A 404 16.99 1.34 35.89
#